data_AF-A0A2G2Z5S8-F1
#
_entry.id   AF-A0A2G2Z5S8-F1
#
_cell.length_a   1.000
_cell.length_b   1.000
_cell.length_c   1.000
_cell.angle_alpha   90.00
_cell.angle_beta   90.00
_cell.angle_gamma   90.00
#
_symmetry.space_group_name_H-M   'P 1'
#
loop_
_entity.id
_entity.type
_entity.pdbx_description
1 polymer ?
#
loop_
_entity_poly.entity_id
_entity_poly.type
_entity_poly.pdbx_seq_one_letter_code
_entity_poly.pdbx_strand_id
1 'polypeptide(L)'
;MKELKIVWTIIMLFGLFMACFVGIIMNPRVGIDNSNSKAESEEDLSEELLKLSIPIPTQNCHFATSQGRRLYQEDQVTCNVNLKFPLLGRDGIEEVAVGAVAVFDGHIGHVASQMASDVFLDKLMLKVNGSIEQS
;
A
#
# COMPACT_ATOMS: atom_id res chain seq x y z
N MET A 1 19.62 -54.59 23.35
CA MET A 1 19.87 -53.89 22.06
C MET A 1 18.61 -53.34 21.39
N LYS A 2 17.44 -54.01 21.46
CA LYS A 2 16.19 -53.52 20.84
C LYS A 2 15.61 -52.30 21.57
N GLU A 3 15.56 -52.35 22.91
CA GLU A 3 15.12 -51.22 23.75
C GLU A 3 15.92 -49.94 23.52
N LEU A 4 17.25 -50.06 23.36
CA LEU A 4 18.12 -48.91 23.10
C LEU A 4 17.85 -48.26 21.74
N LYS A 5 17.51 -49.07 20.73
CA LYS A 5 17.12 -48.56 19.40
C LYS A 5 15.77 -47.84 19.46
N ILE A 6 14.82 -48.36 20.25
CA ILE A 6 13.51 -47.74 20.44
C ILE A 6 13.65 -46.35 21.10
N VAL A 7 14.46 -46.25 22.16
CA VAL A 7 14.74 -44.97 22.84
C VAL A 7 15.36 -43.96 21.88
N TRP A 8 16.32 -44.38 21.06
CA TRP A 8 16.96 -43.48 20.09
C TRP A 8 16.00 -42.98 19.00
N THR A 9 15.11 -43.86 18.52
CA THR A 9 14.08 -43.49 17.55
C THR A 9 13.10 -42.46 18.14
N ILE A 10 12.69 -42.63 19.40
CA ILE A 10 11.78 -41.69 20.08
C ILE A 10 12.45 -40.31 20.24
N ILE A 11 13.73 -40.26 20.63
CA ILE A 11 14.47 -39.00 20.77
C ILE A 11 14.56 -38.25 19.44
N MET A 12 14.87 -38.97 18.35
CA MET A 12 14.95 -38.38 17.02
C MET A 12 13.59 -37.88 16.53
N LEU A 13 12.52 -38.63 16.77
CA LEU A 13 11.16 -38.23 16.40
C LEU A 13 10.70 -36.99 17.18
N PHE A 14 11.00 -36.93 18.47
CA PHE A 14 10.68 -35.79 19.33
C PHE A 14 11.48 -34.54 18.93
N GLY A 15 12.77 -34.69 18.61
CA GLY A 15 13.59 -33.61 18.09
C GLY A 15 13.07 -33.03 16.78
N LEU A 16 12.63 -33.89 15.85
CA LEU A 16 12.01 -33.46 14.60
C LEU A 16 10.69 -32.73 14.84
N PHE A 17 9.84 -33.25 15.73
CA PHE A 17 8.57 -32.63 16.08
C PHE A 17 8.76 -31.23 16.70
N MET A 18 9.72 -31.08 17.60
CA MET A 18 10.02 -29.78 18.23
C MET A 18 10.54 -28.75 17.24
N ALA A 19 11.38 -29.16 16.27
CA ALA A 19 11.82 -28.27 15.20
C ALA A 19 10.64 -27.77 14.34
N CYS A 20 9.69 -28.64 14.00
CA CYS A 20 8.47 -28.26 13.28
C CYS A 20 7.58 -27.34 14.12
N PHE A 21 7.41 -27.61 15.41
CA PHE A 21 6.55 -26.83 16.30
C PHE A 21 7.08 -25.41 16.50
N VAL A 22 8.41 -25.25 16.68
CA VAL A 22 9.05 -23.94 16.73
C VAL A 22 8.87 -23.17 15.41
N GLY A 23 9.02 -23.85 14.26
CA GLY A 23 8.79 -23.23 12.95
C GLY A 23 7.34 -22.75 12.73
N ILE A 24 6.35 -23.46 13.27
CA ILE A 24 4.93 -23.07 13.20
C ILE A 24 4.65 -21.89 14.15
N ILE A 25 5.14 -21.93 15.39
CA ILE A 25 4.95 -20.84 16.37
C ILE A 25 5.64 -19.54 15.92
N MET A 26 6.84 -19.64 15.33
CA MET A 26 7.59 -18.48 14.85
C MET A 26 7.10 -17.95 13.49
N ASN A 27 6.05 -18.51 12.91
CA ASN A 27 5.40 -17.99 11.71
C ASN A 27 4.12 -17.24 12.14
N PRO A 28 4.18 -15.92 12.39
CA PRO A 28 3.01 -15.15 12.81
C PRO A 28 2.09 -14.96 11.61
N ARG A 29 1.29 -15.97 11.29
CA ARG A 29 0.21 -15.89 10.29
C ARG A 29 -1.16 -15.86 10.96
N VAL A 30 -1.27 -15.09 12.03
CA VAL A 30 -2.56 -14.73 12.62
C VAL A 30 -2.53 -13.22 12.89
N GLY A 31 -2.70 -12.45 11.81
CA GLY A 31 -3.24 -11.11 11.91
C GLY A 31 -4.75 -11.27 12.08
N ILE A 32 -5.24 -11.15 13.31
CA ILE A 32 -6.65 -10.84 13.52
C ILE A 32 -6.77 -9.35 13.25
N ASP A 33 -7.29 -9.00 12.07
CA ASP A 33 -7.62 -7.62 11.72
C ASP A 33 -8.81 -7.17 12.56
N ASN A 34 -8.55 -6.66 13.76
CA ASN A 34 -9.52 -5.89 14.53
C ASN A 34 -9.40 -4.42 14.12
N SER A 35 -9.91 -4.08 12.93
CA SER A 35 -10.10 -2.68 12.56
C SER A 35 -11.37 -2.16 13.24
N ASN A 36 -11.23 -1.73 14.49
CA ASN A 36 -12.19 -0.82 15.11
C ASN A 36 -11.46 0.05 16.13
N SER A 37 -10.89 1.15 15.64
CA SER A 37 -10.58 2.30 16.48
C SER A 37 -10.67 3.56 15.62
N LYS A 38 -11.89 4.11 15.61
CA LYS A 38 -12.16 5.51 15.31
C LYS A 38 -11.47 6.36 16.38
N ALA A 39 -10.61 7.28 15.97
CA ALA A 39 -10.20 8.42 16.77
C ALA A 39 -10.10 9.65 15.86
N GLU A 40 -10.75 10.69 16.34
CA GLU A 40 -11.18 11.92 15.69
C GLU A 40 -10.15 13.01 15.94
N SER A 41 -9.79 13.78 14.91
CA SER A 41 -9.14 15.08 15.09
C SER A 41 -9.43 16.00 13.89
N GLU A 42 -10.23 17.02 14.17
CA GLU A 42 -10.32 18.35 13.55
C GLU A 42 -9.58 18.56 12.21
N GLU A 43 -10.23 18.23 11.09
CA GLU A 43 -9.95 18.81 9.76
C GLU A 43 -11.23 18.81 8.90
N ASP A 44 -12.28 19.43 9.44
CA ASP A 44 -13.68 19.24 8.99
C ASP A 44 -14.04 19.94 7.65
N LEU A 45 -13.10 20.69 7.04
CA LEU A 45 -13.36 21.42 5.78
C LEU A 45 -12.74 20.71 4.57
N SER A 46 -11.60 20.04 4.75
CA SER A 46 -10.91 19.30 3.68
C SER A 46 -11.46 17.88 3.49
N GLU A 47 -11.95 17.24 4.56
CA GLU A 47 -12.57 15.91 4.51
C GLU A 47 -13.86 15.87 3.69
N GLU A 48 -14.69 16.92 3.72
CA GLU A 48 -15.95 16.95 2.96
C GLU A 48 -15.69 17.06 1.45
N LEU A 49 -14.62 17.76 1.06
CA LEU A 49 -14.20 17.89 -0.35
C LEU A 49 -13.48 16.63 -0.86
N LEU A 50 -12.77 15.91 0.01
CA LEU A 50 -12.11 14.64 -0.30
C LEU A 50 -13.08 13.44 -0.29
N LYS A 51 -14.18 13.50 0.47
CA LYS A 51 -15.26 12.50 0.42
C LYS A 51 -16.10 12.60 -0.84
N LEU A 52 -16.06 13.76 -1.53
CA LEU A 52 -16.73 13.97 -2.81
C LEU A 52 -15.86 13.56 -4.02
N SER A 53 -14.54 13.37 -3.84
CA SER A 53 -13.70 12.85 -4.93
C SER A 53 -13.93 11.36 -5.10
N ILE A 54 -14.73 11.03 -6.11
CA ILE A 54 -14.84 9.67 -6.64
C ILE A 54 -13.40 9.17 -6.89
N PRO A 55 -12.96 8.06 -6.26
CA PRO A 55 -11.64 7.49 -6.51
C PRO A 55 -11.50 7.28 -8.01
N ILE A 56 -10.55 7.97 -8.64
CA ILE A 56 -10.40 7.90 -10.09
C ILE A 56 -9.98 6.46 -10.41
N PRO A 57 -10.82 5.67 -11.11
CA PRO A 57 -10.52 4.26 -11.32
C PRO A 57 -9.27 4.12 -12.18
N THR A 58 -8.29 3.37 -11.66
CA THR A 58 -6.98 3.11 -12.26
C THR A 58 -7.08 2.12 -13.42
N GLN A 59 -7.89 2.44 -14.45
CA GLN A 59 -8.39 1.44 -15.40
C GLN A 59 -7.36 0.84 -16.37
N ASN A 60 -6.10 1.29 -16.43
CA ASN A 60 -5.16 0.90 -17.50
C ASN A 60 -3.71 0.72 -17.02
N CYS A 61 -3.49 0.38 -15.75
CA CYS A 61 -2.15 0.23 -15.20
C CYS A 61 -1.87 -1.20 -14.78
N HIS A 62 -0.76 -1.76 -15.25
CA HIS A 62 -0.23 -3.03 -14.76
C HIS A 62 1.06 -2.77 -14.00
N PHE A 63 1.11 -3.20 -12.74
CA PHE A 63 2.29 -3.15 -11.91
C PHE A 63 2.38 -4.44 -11.08
N ALA A 64 3.58 -4.76 -10.64
CA ALA A 64 3.84 -5.88 -9.75
C ALA A 64 4.47 -5.33 -8.47
N THR A 65 3.87 -5.62 -7.32
CA THR A 65 4.46 -5.37 -6.01
C THR A 65 4.89 -6.70 -5.41
N SER A 66 5.97 -6.70 -4.63
CA SER A 66 6.43 -7.88 -3.93
C SER A 66 6.89 -7.51 -2.53
N GLN A 67 6.30 -8.19 -1.54
CA GLN A 67 6.72 -8.08 -0.14
C GLN A 67 8.13 -8.63 0.07
N GLY A 68 8.60 -9.48 -0.85
CA GLY A 68 9.88 -10.15 -0.74
C GLY A 68 10.00 -10.95 0.56
N ARG A 69 11.04 -10.63 1.35
CA ARG A 69 11.35 -11.28 2.64
C ARG A 69 10.85 -10.51 3.86
N ARG A 70 10.16 -9.38 3.68
CA ARG A 70 9.63 -8.56 4.78
C ARG A 70 8.43 -9.23 5.45
N LEU A 71 8.08 -8.78 6.65
CA LEU A 71 6.91 -9.27 7.38
C LEU A 71 5.58 -8.69 6.87
N TYR A 72 5.63 -7.49 6.28
CA TYR A 72 4.48 -6.79 5.70
C TYR A 72 4.93 -5.99 4.47
N GLN A 73 4.00 -5.69 3.57
CA GLN A 73 4.22 -4.86 2.40
C GLN A 73 4.22 -3.39 2.83
N GLU A 74 5.34 -2.69 2.61
CA GLU A 74 5.48 -1.26 2.88
C GLU A 74 5.30 -0.44 1.60
N ASP A 75 5.65 -0.99 0.44
CA ASP A 75 5.60 -0.25 -0.82
C ASP A 75 4.16 -0.15 -1.35
N GLN A 76 3.80 1.05 -1.81
CA GLN A 76 2.51 1.34 -2.45
C GLN A 76 2.71 1.95 -3.83
N VAL A 77 1.71 1.77 -4.70
CA VAL A 77 1.73 2.29 -6.07
C VAL A 77 0.40 2.96 -6.37
N THR A 78 0.44 4.15 -6.97
CA THR A 78 -0.73 4.79 -7.57
C THR A 78 -0.46 5.03 -9.05
N CYS A 79 -1.51 4.90 -9.88
CA CYS A 79 -1.37 5.00 -11.31
C CYS A 79 -2.64 5.47 -12.00
N ASN A 80 -2.51 6.50 -12.83
CA ASN A 80 -3.57 6.94 -13.72
C ASN A 80 -2.96 7.43 -15.03
N VAL A 81 -3.24 6.71 -16.12
CA VAL A 81 -2.72 7.02 -17.46
C VAL A 81 -3.61 7.99 -18.25
N ASN A 82 -4.72 8.46 -17.66
CA ASN A 82 -5.72 9.27 -18.33
C ASN A 82 -6.07 10.52 -17.52
N LEU A 83 -5.05 11.17 -16.95
CA LEU A 83 -5.22 12.47 -16.30
C LEU A 83 -5.35 13.55 -17.39
N LYS A 84 -6.21 14.53 -17.15
CA LYS A 84 -6.43 15.65 -18.05
C LYS A 84 -5.82 16.89 -17.44
N PHE A 85 -4.74 17.38 -18.04
CA PHE A 85 -4.06 18.58 -17.61
C PHE A 85 -4.52 19.73 -18.49
N PRO A 86 -5.17 20.75 -17.93
CA PRO A 86 -5.38 21.99 -18.66
C PRO A 86 -4.01 22.67 -18.83
N LEU A 87 -3.66 23.06 -20.04
CA LEU A 87 -2.45 23.84 -20.35
C LEU A 87 -2.89 25.12 -21.06
N LEU A 88 -2.21 26.23 -20.75
CA LEU A 88 -2.42 27.49 -21.46
C LEU A 88 -1.67 27.44 -22.80
N GLY A 89 -2.43 27.23 -23.87
CA GLY A 89 -1.97 27.30 -25.25
C GLY A 89 -2.11 28.71 -25.83
N ARG A 90 -1.67 28.89 -27.09
CA ARG A 90 -1.77 30.18 -27.79
C ARG A 90 -3.21 30.63 -28.02
N ASP A 91 -4.13 29.69 -28.16
CA ASP A 91 -5.53 29.93 -28.52
C ASP A 91 -6.50 29.75 -27.32
N GLY A 92 -6.00 29.53 -26.11
CA GLY A 92 -6.79 29.31 -24.89
C GLY A 92 -6.34 28.09 -24.07
N ILE A 93 -7.22 27.59 -23.21
CA ILE A 93 -6.96 26.37 -22.41
C ILE A 93 -7.13 25.15 -23.30
N GLU A 94 -6.09 24.34 -23.40
CA GLU A 94 -6.07 23.06 -24.10
C GLU A 94 -5.97 21.92 -23.08
N GLU A 95 -6.82 20.89 -23.19
CA GLU A 95 -6.70 19.69 -22.36
C GLU A 95 -5.67 18.72 -22.98
N VAL A 96 -4.60 18.44 -22.24
CA VAL A 96 -3.59 17.45 -22.63
C VAL A 96 -3.73 16.21 -21.75
N ALA A 97 -3.73 15.04 -22.38
CA ALA A 97 -3.71 13.77 -21.68
C ALA A 97 -2.30 13.49 -21.13
N VAL A 98 -2.21 13.28 -19.82
CA VAL A 98 -0.97 12.96 -19.10
C VAL A 98 -1.16 11.67 -18.31
N GLY A 99 -0.18 10.79 -18.35
CA GLY A 99 -0.12 9.64 -17.47
C GLY A 99 0.79 9.90 -16.28
N ALA A 100 0.34 9.57 -15.07
CA ALA A 100 1.16 9.58 -13.88
C ALA A 100 1.19 8.20 -13.22
N VAL A 101 2.39 7.78 -12.82
CA VAL A 101 2.65 6.60 -12.01
C VAL A 101 3.60 7.02 -10.91
N ALA A 102 3.28 6.68 -9.66
CA ALA A 102 4.15 6.94 -8.53
C ALA A 102 4.29 5.70 -7.66
N VAL A 103 5.52 5.47 -7.19
CA VAL A 103 5.90 4.37 -6.31
C VAL A 103 6.35 4.97 -4.99
N PHE A 104 5.81 4.47 -3.89
CA PHE A 104 6.09 4.96 -2.54
C PHE A 104 6.70 3.82 -1.73
N ASP A 105 7.99 3.92 -1.45
CA ASP A 105 8.72 2.99 -0.57
C ASP A 105 8.45 3.38 0.90
N GLY A 106 7.75 2.53 1.63
CA GLY A 106 7.41 2.79 3.03
C GLY A 106 8.60 2.51 3.96
N HIS A 107 8.59 3.11 5.14
CA HIS A 107 9.62 2.87 6.15
C HIS A 107 9.00 2.75 7.53
N ILE A 108 9.25 1.62 8.22
CA ILE A 108 8.71 1.34 9.56
C ILE A 108 7.17 1.22 9.53
N GLY A 109 6.63 0.73 8.41
CA GLY A 109 5.19 0.63 8.17
C GLY A 109 4.74 1.12 6.79
N HIS A 110 3.50 0.79 6.45
CA HIS A 110 2.87 1.18 5.20
C HIS A 110 2.01 2.44 5.31
N VAL A 111 1.83 3.00 6.51
CA VAL A 111 0.87 4.09 6.74
C VAL A 111 1.22 5.33 5.92
N ALA A 112 2.50 5.71 5.89
CA ALA A 112 2.95 6.88 5.15
C ALA A 112 2.89 6.68 3.62
N SER A 113 3.34 5.52 3.13
CA SER A 113 3.28 5.17 1.71
C SER A 113 1.84 5.01 1.21
N GLN A 114 0.94 4.49 2.04
CA GLN A 114 -0.48 4.36 1.74
C GLN A 114 -1.15 5.73 1.66
N MET A 115 -0.94 6.58 2.67
CA MET A 115 -1.47 7.95 2.64
C MET A 115 -0.97 8.69 1.40
N ALA A 116 0.32 8.56 1.07
CA ALA A 116 0.89 9.17 -0.12
C ALA A 116 0.27 8.62 -1.42
N SER A 117 0.07 7.30 -1.55
CA SER A 117 -0.56 6.72 -2.74
C SER A 117 -2.01 7.16 -2.93
N ASP A 118 -2.74 7.35 -1.83
CA ASP A 118 -4.15 7.70 -1.85
C ASP A 118 -4.35 9.17 -2.26
N VAL A 119 -3.52 10.09 -1.77
CA VAL A 119 -3.71 11.55 -1.98
C VAL A 119 -2.88 12.15 -3.12
N PHE A 120 -1.88 11.45 -3.64
CA PHE A 120 -0.92 12.01 -4.58
C PHE A 120 -1.55 12.56 -5.86
N LEU A 121 -2.45 11.80 -6.50
CA LEU A 121 -3.06 12.21 -7.76
C LEU A 121 -3.97 13.43 -7.57
N ASP A 122 -4.72 13.49 -6.47
CA ASP A 122 -5.59 14.62 -6.15
C ASP A 122 -4.76 15.89 -5.89
N LYS A 123 -3.67 15.77 -5.11
CA LYS A 123 -2.75 16.89 -4.87
C LYS A 123 -2.06 17.35 -6.16
N LEU A 124 -1.71 16.41 -7.05
CA LEU A 124 -1.15 16.73 -8.35
C LEU A 124 -2.14 17.55 -9.19
N MET A 125 -3.40 17.10 -9.29
CA MET A 125 -4.45 17.83 -10.03
C MET A 125 -4.72 19.21 -9.43
N LEU A 126 -4.84 19.30 -8.10
CA LEU A 126 -5.04 20.58 -7.40
C LEU A 126 -3.91 21.56 -7.69
N LYS A 127 -2.66 21.08 -7.70
CA LYS A 127 -1.49 21.92 -8.00
C LYS A 127 -1.52 22.44 -9.44
N VAL A 128 -1.85 21.56 -10.40
CA VAL A 128 -1.92 21.90 -11.82
C VAL A 128 -3.01 22.95 -12.08
N ASN A 129 -4.22 22.72 -11.56
CA ASN A 129 -5.34 23.65 -11.74
C ASN A 129 -5.05 25.02 -11.09
N GLY A 130 -4.49 25.03 -9.88
CA GLY A 130 -4.13 26.27 -9.19
C GLY A 130 -3.02 27.07 -9.90
N SER A 131 -2.15 26.41 -10.68
CA SER A 131 -1.15 27.11 -11.50
C SER A 131 -1.75 27.84 -12.71
N ILE A 132 -2.95 27.47 -13.15
CA ILE A 132 -3.64 28.13 -14.26
C ILE A 132 -4.44 29.33 -13.78
N GLU A 133 -5.09 29.24 -12.61
CA GLU A 133 -5.84 30.36 -12.04
C GLU A 133 -4.96 31.56 -11.67
N GLN A 134 -3.65 31.36 -11.48
CA GLN A 134 -2.69 32.42 -11.17
C GLN A 134 -2.00 33.01 -12.42
N SER A 135 -2.30 32.52 -13.62
CA SER A 135 -1.71 32.92 -14.90
C SER A 135 -2.67 33.78 -15.72
#